data_AF-A0A5B8RGA8-F1
#
_entry.id   AF-A0A5B8RGA8-F1
#
_cell.length_a   1.000
_cell.length_b   1.000
_cell.length_c   1.000
_cell.angle_alpha   90.00
_cell.angle_beta   90.00
_cell.angle_gamma   90.00
#
_symmetry.space_group_name_H-M   'P 1'
#
loop_
_entity.id
_entity.type
_entity.pdbx_description
1 polymer ?
#
loop_
_entity_poly.entity_id
_entity_poly.type
_entity_poly.pdbx_seq_one_letter_code
_entity_poly.pdbx_strand_id
1 'polypeptide(L)'
;MNQLNFDQFNQQIEKNLLTPTRDLTVMALDHFEKLAEVQFEAGKAYTDMGVQQLRALLNVRDQKGVQDYVESQQKLAQSVTDRLKGDAEKVVALNQEFTEKAQKAVQQNVTNATKAAQKATSSQKAS
;
A
#
# COMPACT_ATOMS: atom_id res chain seq x y z
N MET A 1 -15.87 29.41 0.84
CA MET A 1 -14.85 28.69 0.06
C MET A 1 -13.69 28.40 1.00
N ASN A 2 -13.54 27.15 1.44
CA ASN A 2 -12.43 26.76 2.31
C ASN A 2 -11.16 26.69 1.46
N GLN A 3 -10.31 27.70 1.54
CA GLN A 3 -8.92 27.55 1.13
C GLN A 3 -8.31 26.54 2.11
N LEU A 4 -8.03 25.32 1.63
CA LEU A 4 -7.16 24.38 2.33
C LEU A 4 -5.85 25.12 2.60
N ASN A 5 -5.68 25.55 3.85
CA ASN A 5 -4.57 26.38 4.27
C ASN A 5 -3.33 25.50 4.37
N PHE A 6 -2.72 25.23 3.21
CA PHE A 6 -1.58 24.33 3.04
C PHE A 6 -0.42 24.68 3.96
N ASP A 7 -0.26 25.97 4.30
CA ASP A 7 0.78 26.44 5.22
C ASP A 7 0.50 26.02 6.67
N GLN A 8 -0.77 26.04 7.11
CA GLN A 8 -1.14 25.55 8.45
C GLN A 8 -1.04 24.02 8.53
N PHE A 9 -1.39 23.33 7.44
CA PHE A 9 -1.21 21.88 7.32
C PHE A 9 0.28 21.51 7.37
N ASN A 10 1.13 22.19 6.61
CA ASN A 10 2.57 21.99 6.61
C ASN A 10 3.20 22.32 7.97
N GLN A 11 2.78 23.41 8.64
CA GLN A 11 3.30 23.74 9.97
C GLN A 11 2.88 22.74 11.05
N GLN A 12 1.65 22.21 10.99
CA GLN A 12 1.21 21.15 11.91
C GLN A 12 1.96 19.84 11.65
N ILE A 13 2.20 19.52 10.37
CA ILE A 13 3.02 18.40 9.97
C ILE A 13 4.45 18.59 10.48
N GLU A 14 5.15 19.68 10.16
CA GLU A 14 6.52 19.93 10.61
C GLU A 14 6.66 19.87 12.14
N LYS A 15 5.76 20.51 12.90
CA LYS A 15 5.83 20.46 14.38
C LYS A 15 5.66 19.05 14.96
N ASN A 16 4.81 18.21 14.37
CA ASN A 16 4.56 16.85 14.83
C ASN A 16 5.47 15.79 14.17
N LEU A 17 6.18 16.18 13.10
CA LEU A 17 7.20 15.40 12.37
C LEU A 17 8.63 15.72 12.82
N LEU A 18 8.87 16.57 13.83
CA LEU A 18 10.23 16.77 14.37
C LEU A 18 10.57 15.83 15.54
N THR A 19 9.65 14.93 15.88
CA THR A 19 9.85 13.83 16.84
C THR A 19 10.16 12.51 16.12
N PRO A 20 10.72 11.49 16.80
CA PRO A 20 10.91 10.12 16.26
C PRO A 20 9.64 9.47 15.69
N THR A 21 8.48 10.11 15.82
CA THR A 21 7.21 9.79 15.15
C THR A 21 7.21 10.10 13.65
N ARG A 22 8.11 10.94 13.10
CA ARG A 22 8.11 11.28 11.67
C ARG A 22 8.21 10.07 10.77
N ASP A 23 9.23 9.26 11.03
CA ASP A 23 9.51 8.07 10.22
C ASP A 23 8.34 7.09 10.34
N LEU A 24 7.74 6.97 11.53
CA LEU A 24 6.53 6.17 11.76
C LEU A 24 5.32 6.70 10.97
N THR A 25 5.08 8.02 10.95
CA THR A 25 4.00 8.64 10.19
C THR A 25 4.21 8.47 8.69
N VAL A 26 5.42 8.67 8.19
CA VAL A 26 5.76 8.46 6.77
C VAL A 26 5.58 7.00 6.38
N MET A 27 6.04 6.05 7.22
CA MET A 27 5.83 4.62 6.98
C MET A 27 4.34 4.23 6.96
N ALA A 28 3.53 4.81 7.86
CA ALA A 28 2.09 4.56 7.89
C ALA A 28 1.38 5.14 6.65
N LEU A 29 1.78 6.33 6.19
CA LEU A 29 1.26 6.94 4.97
C LEU A 29 1.62 6.11 3.72
N ASP A 30 2.89 5.68 3.59
CA ASP A 30 3.34 4.81 2.50
C ASP A 30 2.57 3.49 2.47
N HIS A 31 2.35 2.88 3.64
CA HIS A 31 1.56 1.65 3.74
C HIS A 31 0.09 1.88 3.36
N PHE A 32 -0.52 2.99 3.79
CA PHE A 32 -1.88 3.35 3.43
C PHE A 32 -2.04 3.61 1.93
N GLU A 33 -1.12 4.37 1.32
CA GLU A 33 -1.11 4.67 -0.12
C GLU A 33 -1.09 3.38 -0.94
N LYS A 34 -0.19 2.46 -0.61
CA LYS A 34 -0.08 1.17 -1.29
C LYS A 34 -1.30 0.27 -1.09
N LEU A 35 -1.88 0.25 0.11
CA LEU A 35 -3.14 -0.47 0.35
C LEU A 35 -4.32 0.13 -0.45
N ALA A 36 -4.36 1.45 -0.59
CA ALA A 36 -5.37 2.12 -1.40
C ALA A 36 -5.20 1.79 -2.89
N GLU A 37 -3.95 1.72 -3.38
CA GLU A 37 -3.64 1.28 -4.74
C GLU A 37 -4.12 -0.15 -5.00
N VAL A 38 -3.84 -1.10 -4.09
CA VAL A 38 -4.33 -2.48 -4.21
C VAL A 38 -5.86 -2.53 -4.32
N GLN A 39 -6.58 -1.76 -3.48
CA GLN A 39 -8.05 -1.69 -3.54
C GLN A 39 -8.55 -1.08 -4.84
N PHE A 40 -7.92 -0.01 -5.33
CA PHE A 40 -8.29 0.63 -6.59
C PHE A 40 -8.08 -0.30 -7.78
N GLU A 41 -6.92 -0.97 -7.86
CA GLU A 41 -6.62 -1.93 -8.90
C GLU A 41 -7.60 -3.11 -8.89
N ALA A 42 -7.96 -3.61 -7.71
CA ALA A 42 -8.95 -4.68 -7.58
C ALA A 42 -10.32 -4.23 -8.13
N GLY A 43 -10.78 -3.04 -7.76
CA GLY A 43 -12.03 -2.46 -8.27
C GLY A 43 -12.03 -2.29 -9.80
N LYS A 44 -10.92 -1.82 -10.37
CA LYS A 44 -10.74 -1.74 -11.82
C LYS A 44 -10.80 -3.12 -12.47
N ALA A 45 -10.07 -4.10 -11.93
CA ALA A 45 -10.02 -5.45 -12.47
C ALA A 45 -11.40 -6.12 -12.49
N TYR A 46 -12.17 -6.04 -11.40
CA TYR A 46 -13.51 -6.61 -11.36
C TYR A 46 -14.49 -5.91 -12.31
N THR A 47 -14.36 -4.59 -12.48
CA THR A 47 -15.15 -3.85 -13.47
C THR A 47 -14.83 -4.31 -14.88
N ASP A 48 -13.54 -4.45 -15.20
CA ASP A 48 -13.09 -4.94 -16.52
C ASP A 48 -13.60 -6.35 -16.79
N MET A 49 -13.56 -7.25 -15.79
CA MET A 49 -14.12 -8.61 -15.88
C MET A 49 -15.63 -8.60 -16.16
N GLY A 50 -16.40 -7.76 -15.46
CA GLY A 50 -17.84 -7.63 -15.69
C GLY A 50 -18.18 -7.14 -17.09
N VAL A 51 -17.45 -6.13 -17.59
CA VAL A 51 -17.61 -5.62 -18.96
C VAL A 51 -17.26 -6.70 -19.99
N GLN A 52 -16.21 -7.48 -19.76
CA GLN A 52 -15.84 -8.60 -20.63
C GLN A 52 -16.94 -9.67 -20.66
N GLN A 53 -17.51 -10.03 -19.50
CA GLN A 53 -18.61 -11.00 -19.43
C GLN A 53 -19.87 -10.51 -20.16
N LEU A 54 -20.22 -9.22 -20.03
CA LEU A 54 -21.33 -8.62 -20.77
C LEU A 54 -21.10 -8.67 -22.28
N ARG A 55 -19.88 -8.35 -22.75
CA ARG A 55 -19.52 -8.48 -24.17
C ARG A 55 -19.60 -9.92 -24.66
N ALA A 56 -19.11 -10.88 -23.87
CA ALA A 56 -19.19 -12.30 -24.21
C ALA A 56 -20.64 -12.74 -24.35
N LEU A 57 -21.52 -12.32 -23.45
CA LEU A 57 -22.96 -12.62 -23.51
C LEU A 57 -23.62 -12.03 -24.76
N LEU A 58 -23.32 -10.78 -25.11
CA LEU A 58 -23.88 -10.11 -26.30
C LEU A 58 -23.44 -10.77 -27.62
N ASN A 59 -22.36 -11.54 -27.61
CA ASN A 59 -21.86 -12.27 -28.78
C ASN A 59 -22.53 -13.65 -28.97
N VAL A 60 -23.34 -14.12 -28.01
CA VAL A 60 -24.05 -15.39 -28.12
C VAL A 60 -25.22 -15.26 -29.11
N ARG A 61 -25.06 -15.81 -30.31
CA ARG A 61 -26.09 -15.78 -31.37
C ARG A 61 -26.54 -17.17 -31.83
N ASP A 62 -25.74 -18.17 -31.54
CA ASP A 62 -25.93 -19.56 -31.98
C ASP A 62 -25.27 -20.53 -30.98
N GLN A 63 -25.35 -21.82 -31.30
CA GLN A 63 -24.80 -22.89 -30.46
C GLN A 63 -23.28 -22.77 -30.27
N LYS A 64 -22.54 -22.25 -31.25
CA LYS A 64 -21.10 -21.97 -31.12
C LYS A 64 -20.85 -20.85 -30.13
N GLY A 65 -21.63 -19.77 -30.19
CA GLY A 65 -21.56 -18.69 -29.21
C GLY A 65 -21.83 -19.15 -27.77
N VAL A 66 -22.73 -20.13 -27.57
CA VAL A 66 -22.94 -20.75 -26.25
C VAL A 66 -21.70 -21.50 -25.78
N GLN A 67 -21.05 -22.26 -26.68
CA GLN A 67 -19.83 -23.00 -26.36
C GLN A 67 -18.68 -22.03 -26.00
N ASP A 68 -18.47 -21.00 -26.82
CA ASP A 68 -17.46 -19.96 -26.58
C ASP A 68 -17.72 -19.22 -25.25
N TYR A 69 -18.98 -18.95 -24.92
CA TYR A 69 -19.36 -18.35 -23.64
C TYR A 69 -19.00 -19.27 -22.46
N VAL A 70 -19.27 -20.58 -22.53
CA VAL A 70 -18.90 -21.53 -21.48
C VAL A 70 -17.39 -21.58 -21.27
N GLU A 71 -16.60 -21.58 -22.35
CA GLU A 71 -15.13 -21.49 -22.26
C GLU A 71 -14.67 -20.17 -21.62
N SER A 72 -15.35 -19.06 -21.94
CA SER A 72 -15.05 -17.76 -21.34
C SER A 72 -15.32 -17.73 -19.82
N GLN A 73 -16.34 -18.46 -19.35
CA GLN A 73 -16.65 -18.56 -17.92
C GLN A 73 -15.55 -19.31 -17.15
N GLN A 74 -14.95 -20.34 -17.74
CA GLN A 74 -13.80 -21.05 -17.14
C GLN A 74 -12.58 -20.13 -17.02
N LYS A 75 -12.28 -19.36 -18.08
CA LYS A 75 -11.18 -18.36 -18.08
C LYS A 75 -11.43 -17.23 -17.07
N LEU A 76 -12.67 -16.80 -16.92
CA LEU A 76 -13.06 -15.81 -15.92
C LEU A 76 -12.82 -16.35 -14.50
N ALA A 77 -13.25 -17.57 -14.21
CA ALA A 77 -13.02 -18.20 -12.89
C ALA A 77 -11.52 -18.31 -12.55
N GLN A 78 -10.69 -18.70 -13.54
CA GLN A 78 -9.23 -18.71 -13.40
C GLN A 78 -8.68 -17.31 -13.12
N SER A 79 -9.09 -16.31 -13.91
CA SER A 79 -8.66 -14.92 -13.76
C SER A 79 -9.02 -14.33 -12.40
N VAL A 80 -10.23 -14.61 -11.89
CA VAL A 80 -10.67 -14.19 -10.55
C VAL A 80 -9.80 -14.83 -9.47
N THR A 81 -9.52 -16.14 -9.60
CA THR A 81 -8.72 -16.87 -8.62
C THR A 81 -7.27 -16.39 -8.59
N ASP A 82 -6.65 -16.25 -9.77
CA ASP A 82 -5.28 -15.77 -9.91
C ASP A 82 -5.15 -14.33 -9.37
N ARG A 83 -6.15 -13.48 -9.64
CA ARG A 83 -6.18 -12.10 -9.13
C ARG A 83 -6.31 -12.06 -7.62
N LEU A 84 -7.26 -12.82 -7.05
CA LEU A 84 -7.45 -12.90 -5.60
C LEU A 84 -6.16 -13.34 -4.89
N LYS A 85 -5.48 -14.35 -5.45
CA LYS A 85 -4.18 -14.80 -4.94
C LYS A 85 -3.13 -13.69 -5.02
N GLY A 86 -3.02 -13.02 -6.17
CA GLY A 86 -2.06 -11.93 -6.36
C GLY A 86 -2.30 -10.74 -5.43
N ASP A 87 -3.56 -10.36 -5.20
CA ASP A 87 -3.90 -9.28 -4.27
C ASP A 87 -3.59 -9.67 -2.81
N ALA A 88 -3.82 -10.94 -2.43
CA ALA A 88 -3.43 -11.44 -1.12
C ALA A 88 -1.89 -11.44 -0.94
N GLU A 89 -1.13 -11.88 -1.95
CA GLU A 89 0.33 -11.83 -1.96
C GLU A 89 0.85 -10.39 -1.83
N LYS A 90 0.24 -9.43 -2.53
CA LYS A 90 0.57 -7.99 -2.40
C LYS A 90 0.36 -7.50 -0.97
N VAL A 91 -0.80 -7.78 -0.36
CA VAL A 91 -1.07 -7.35 1.03
C VAL A 91 -0.07 -7.96 2.00
N VAL A 92 0.28 -9.24 1.85
CA VAL A 92 1.32 -9.88 2.67
C VAL A 92 2.67 -9.17 2.50
N ALA A 93 3.08 -8.88 1.26
CA ALA A 93 4.32 -8.17 0.99
C ALA A 93 4.33 -6.77 1.61
N LEU A 94 3.22 -6.03 1.55
CA LEU A 94 3.10 -4.70 2.18
C LEU A 94 3.26 -4.76 3.70
N ASN A 95 2.70 -5.78 4.34
CA ASN A 95 2.84 -5.97 5.78
C ASN A 95 4.27 -6.35 6.18
N GLN A 96 4.94 -7.17 5.37
CA GLN A 96 6.36 -7.51 5.55
C GLN A 96 7.23 -6.25 5.42
N GLU A 97 7.04 -5.47 4.36
CA GLU A 97 7.77 -4.21 4.13
C GLU A 97 7.59 -3.24 5.30
N PHE A 98 6.36 -3.06 5.78
CA PHE A 98 6.08 -2.20 6.94
C PHE A 98 6.81 -2.69 8.19
N THR A 99 6.79 -4.00 8.46
CA THR A 99 7.46 -4.60 9.62
C THR A 99 8.98 -4.40 9.55
N GLU A 100 9.59 -4.64 8.38
CA GLU A 100 11.03 -4.44 8.17
C GLU A 100 11.44 -2.98 8.37
N LYS A 101 10.68 -2.04 7.79
CA LYS A 101 10.94 -0.61 7.95
C LYS A 101 10.80 -0.19 9.42
N ALA A 102 9.78 -0.68 10.13
CA ALA A 102 9.58 -0.40 11.55
C ALA A 102 10.73 -0.91 12.41
N GLN A 103 11.21 -2.15 12.19
CA GLN A 103 12.37 -2.70 12.89
C GLN A 103 13.63 -1.85 12.65
N LYS A 104 13.87 -1.45 11.41
CA LYS A 104 15.01 -0.59 11.05
C LYS A 104 14.94 0.77 11.74
N ALA A 105 13.77 1.39 11.79
CA ALA A 105 13.56 2.67 12.47
C ALA A 105 13.87 2.59 13.98
N VAL A 106 13.42 1.52 14.65
CA VAL A 106 13.75 1.27 16.07
C VAL A 106 15.25 1.10 16.25
N GLN A 107 15.90 0.30 15.40
CA GLN A 107 17.34 0.04 15.51
C GLN A 107 18.19 1.31 15.27
N GLN A 108 17.77 2.16 14.33
CA GLN A 108 18.39 3.47 14.09
C GLN A 108 18.23 4.40 15.30
N ASN A 109 17.04 4.45 15.91
CA ASN A 109 16.79 5.27 17.10
C ASN A 109 17.66 4.84 18.29
N VAL A 110 17.77 3.54 18.58
CA VAL A 110 18.64 3.01 19.64
C VAL A 110 20.11 3.36 19.37
N THR A 111 20.56 3.20 18.12
CA THR A 111 21.94 3.53 17.73
C THR A 111 22.23 5.02 17.91
N ASN A 112 21.30 5.88 17.49
CA ASN A 112 21.44 7.33 17.60
C ASN A 112 21.44 7.79 19.07
N ALA A 113 20.55 7.25 19.90
CA ALA A 113 20.52 7.51 21.34
C ALA A 113 21.82 7.09 22.03
N THR A 114 22.35 5.91 21.68
CA THR A 114 23.64 5.41 22.20
C THR A 114 24.80 6.33 21.82
N LYS A 115 24.87 6.76 20.55
CA LYS A 115 25.89 7.71 20.08
C LYS A 115 25.78 9.07 20.78
N ALA A 116 24.56 9.56 21.01
CA ALA A 116 24.32 10.81 21.72
C ALA A 116 24.77 10.73 23.19
N ALA A 117 24.45 9.63 23.88
CA ALA A 117 24.90 9.37 25.24
C ALA A 117 26.45 9.30 25.33
N GLN A 118 27.09 8.58 24.41
CA GLN A 118 28.56 8.49 24.34
C GLN A 118 29.20 9.86 24.12
N LYS A 119 28.66 10.68 23.21
CA LYS A 119 29.13 12.06 23.00
C LYS A 119 29.02 12.90 24.28
N ALA A 120 27.87 12.86 24.96
CA ALA A 120 27.66 13.59 26.20
C ALA A 120 28.68 13.20 27.29
N THR A 121 28.94 11.90 27.48
CA THR A 121 29.93 11.41 28.45
C THR A 121 31.36 11.83 28.09
N SER A 122 31.71 11.88 26.80
CA SER A 122 33.03 12.34 26.36
C SER A 122 33.24 13.85 26.50
N SER A 123 32.20 14.67 26.27
CA SER A 123 32.26 16.12 26.49
C SER A 123 32.36 16.48 27.98
N GLN A 124 31.73 15.69 28.85
CA GLN A 124 31.74 15.88 30.30
C GLN A 124 33.06 15.44 30.97
N LYS A 125 33.85 14.58 30.31
CA LYS A 125 35.22 14.22 30.73
C LYS A 125 36.31 15.20 30.27
N ALA A 126 35.97 16.09 29.34
CA ALA A 126 36.91 17.05 28.74
C ALA A 126 36.75 18.49 29.29
N SER A 127 35.78 18.71 30.19
CA SER A 127 35.59 19.94 30.99
C SER A 127 36.04 19.70 32.43
#